data_AF-A0A928I836-F1
#
_entry.id   AF-A0A928I836-F1
#
_cell.length_a   1.000
_cell.length_b   1.000
_cell.length_c   1.000
_cell.angle_alpha   90.00
_cell.angle_beta   90.00
_cell.angle_gamma   90.00
#
_symmetry.space_group_name_H-M   'P 1'
#
loop_
_entity.id
_entity.type
_entity.pdbx_description
1 polymer ?
#
loop_
_entity_poly.entity_id
_entity_poly.type
_entity_poly.pdbx_seq_one_letter_code
_entity_poly.pdbx_strand_id
1 'polypeptide(L)'
;SRSYIQHLYKSLFGVSIMEDVLQRRIDYAKYLLSSTNFKVHSISNMCGYANDVHFMRLFKKTTGTTPSKYRLEFAIMQKELENSKFQNPFCL
;
A
#
# COMPACT_ATOMS: atom_id res chain seq x y z
N SER A 1 -27.97 9.47 -10.80
CA SER A 1 -27.61 8.22 -11.51
C SER A 1 -26.14 7.89 -11.25
N ARG A 2 -25.70 6.63 -11.49
CA ARG A 2 -24.28 6.23 -11.34
C ARG A 2 -23.34 7.09 -12.20
N SER A 3 -23.72 7.35 -13.44
CA SER A 3 -22.92 8.17 -14.38
C SER A 3 -22.78 9.62 -13.92
N TYR A 4 -23.85 10.24 -13.38
CA TYR A 4 -23.77 11.62 -12.89
C TYR A 4 -22.73 11.78 -11.77
N ILE A 5 -22.75 10.88 -10.78
CA ILE A 5 -21.80 10.91 -9.65
C ILE A 5 -20.37 10.68 -10.15
N GLN A 6 -20.16 9.76 -11.10
CA GLN A 6 -18.84 9.52 -11.70
C GLN A 6 -18.29 10.76 -12.42
N HIS A 7 -19.12 11.44 -13.22
CA HIS A 7 -18.73 12.66 -13.91
C HIS A 7 -18.48 13.82 -12.95
N LEU A 8 -19.38 14.05 -11.99
CA LEU A 8 -19.24 15.09 -10.98
C LEU A 8 -17.96 14.90 -10.16
N TYR A 9 -17.71 13.68 -9.69
CA TYR A 9 -16.53 13.38 -8.90
C TYR A 9 -15.25 13.61 -9.70
N LYS A 10 -15.19 13.13 -10.95
CA LYS A 10 -14.02 13.35 -11.82
C LYS A 10 -13.81 14.84 -12.12
N SER A 11 -14.90 15.61 -12.26
CA SER A 11 -14.84 17.06 -12.44
C SER A 11 -14.29 17.79 -11.22
N LEU A 12 -14.58 17.31 -10.01
CA LEU A 12 -14.15 17.94 -8.75
C LEU A 12 -12.72 17.54 -8.34
N PHE A 13 -12.36 16.27 -8.53
CA PHE A 13 -11.12 15.69 -7.98
C PHE A 13 -10.09 15.31 -9.03
N GLY A 14 -10.41 15.43 -10.33
CA GLY A 14 -9.50 15.09 -11.44
C GLY A 14 -9.29 13.59 -11.67
N VAL A 15 -9.69 12.73 -10.73
CA VAL A 15 -9.57 11.27 -10.80
C VAL A 15 -10.94 10.59 -10.76
N SER A 16 -11.01 9.35 -11.25
CA SER A 16 -12.24 8.58 -11.14
C SER A 16 -12.44 8.07 -9.70
N ILE A 17 -13.69 7.92 -9.27
CA ILE A 17 -14.03 7.34 -7.95
C ILE A 17 -13.37 5.97 -7.77
N MET A 18 -13.38 5.15 -8.82
CA MET A 18 -12.82 3.79 -8.75
C MET A 18 -11.30 3.82 -8.59
N GLU A 19 -10.62 4.79 -9.23
CA GLU A 19 -9.17 4.98 -9.09
C GLU A 19 -8.81 5.46 -7.68
N ASP A 20 -9.55 6.43 -7.14
CA ASP A 20 -9.29 6.93 -5.79
C ASP A 20 -9.52 5.83 -4.73
N VAL A 21 -10.60 5.05 -4.86
CA VAL A 21 -10.87 3.90 -3.98
C VAL A 21 -9.77 2.85 -4.09
N LEU A 22 -9.31 2.55 -5.32
CA LEU A 22 -8.21 1.63 -5.56
C LEU A 22 -6.95 2.11 -4.83
N GLN A 23 -6.57 3.37 -5.04
CA GLN A 23 -5.37 3.96 -4.46
C GLN A 23 -5.43 3.93 -2.92
N ARG A 24 -6.55 4.35 -2.32
CA ARG A 24 -6.80 4.28 -0.87
C ARG A 24 -6.60 2.88 -0.31
N ARG A 25 -7.12 1.85 -1.00
CA ARG A 25 -6.96 0.44 -0.59
C ARG A 25 -5.51 -0.02 -0.66
N ILE A 26 -4.78 0.37 -1.70
CA ILE A 26 -3.37 0.03 -1.86
C ILE A 26 -2.52 0.72 -0.79
N ASP A 27 -2.79 1.98 -0.47
CA ASP A 27 -2.04 2.70 0.56
C ASP A 27 -2.31 2.14 1.96
N TYR A 28 -3.56 1.73 2.24
CA TYR A 28 -3.86 1.00 3.46
C TYR A 28 -3.13 -0.37 3.52
N ALA A 29 -3.06 -1.09 2.40
CA ALA A 29 -2.30 -2.33 2.33
C ALA A 29 -0.80 -2.11 2.61
N LYS A 30 -0.19 -1.08 2.03
CA LYS A 30 1.22 -0.72 2.29
C LYS A 30 1.44 -0.44 3.78
N TYR A 31 0.55 0.35 4.40
CA TYR A 31 0.58 0.62 5.83
C TYR A 31 0.52 -0.66 6.67
N LEU A 32 -0.41 -1.58 6.38
CA LEU A 32 -0.51 -2.84 7.12
C LEU A 32 0.70 -3.75 6.90
N LEU A 33 1.27 -3.76 5.69
CA LEU A 33 2.47 -4.54 5.37
C LEU A 33 3.72 -4.03 6.10
N SER A 34 3.80 -2.71 6.35
CA SER A 34 4.94 -2.07 7.01
C SER A 34 4.83 -1.98 8.53
N SER A 35 3.60 -1.94 9.07
CA SER A 35 3.35 -1.75 10.51
C SER A 35 2.94 -3.01 11.27
N THR A 36 2.60 -4.10 10.57
CA THR A 36 2.07 -5.32 11.21
C THR A 36 2.68 -6.60 10.65
N ASN A 37 2.49 -7.70 11.38
CA ASN A 37 2.89 -9.05 10.98
C ASN A 37 1.74 -9.90 10.41
N PHE A 38 0.60 -9.29 10.04
CA PHE A 38 -0.54 -10.04 9.52
C PHE A 38 -0.20 -10.82 8.24
N LYS A 39 -0.88 -11.94 8.00
CA LYS A 39 -0.72 -12.69 6.75
C LYS A 39 -1.29 -11.88 5.58
N VAL A 40 -0.69 -12.03 4.39
CA VAL A 40 -1.13 -11.30 3.17
C VAL A 40 -2.61 -11.53 2.88
N HIS A 41 -3.12 -12.74 3.12
CA HIS A 41 -4.54 -13.06 3.01
C HIS A 41 -5.42 -12.20 3.95
N SER A 42 -5.04 -12.05 5.22
CA SER A 42 -5.76 -11.20 6.17
C SER A 42 -5.73 -9.73 5.76
N ILE A 43 -4.60 -9.25 5.26
CA ILE A 43 -4.45 -7.88 4.76
C ILE A 43 -5.36 -7.64 3.53
N SER A 44 -5.44 -8.60 2.61
CA SER A 44 -6.35 -8.55 1.46
C SER A 44 -7.80 -8.35 1.92
N ASN A 45 -8.25 -9.13 2.90
CA ASN A 45 -9.60 -9.03 3.45
C ASN A 45 -9.83 -7.66 4.13
N MET A 46 -8.86 -7.18 4.92
CA MET A 46 -8.92 -5.84 5.56
C MET A 46 -8.97 -4.70 4.53
N CYS A 47 -8.38 -4.89 3.35
CA CYS A 47 -8.41 -3.93 2.24
C CYS A 47 -9.66 -4.07 1.35
N GLY A 48 -10.63 -4.91 1.73
CA GLY A 48 -11.89 -5.08 1.03
C GLY A 48 -11.81 -5.95 -0.23
N TYR A 49 -10.87 -6.91 -0.27
CA TYR A 49 -10.75 -7.89 -1.35
C TYR A 49 -10.99 -9.31 -0.83
N ALA A 50 -12.08 -9.94 -1.29
CA ALA A 50 -12.41 -11.33 -0.97
C ALA A 50 -11.49 -12.36 -1.65
N ASN A 51 -10.86 -11.97 -2.76
CA ASN A 51 -9.92 -12.81 -3.50
C ASN A 51 -8.51 -12.22 -3.36
N ASP A 52 -7.66 -12.93 -2.62
CA ASP A 52 -6.28 -12.57 -2.35
C ASP A 52 -5.38 -12.62 -3.59
N VAL A 53 -5.61 -13.55 -4.52
CA VAL A 53 -4.90 -13.60 -5.82
C VAL A 53 -5.15 -12.34 -6.63
N HIS A 54 -6.40 -11.86 -6.67
CA HIS A 54 -6.74 -10.62 -7.34
C HIS A 54 -6.06 -9.42 -6.68
N PHE A 55 -6.13 -9.33 -5.34
CA PHE A 55 -5.43 -8.30 -4.56
C PHE A 55 -3.92 -8.30 -4.83
N MET A 56 -3.25 -9.45 -4.80
CA MET A 56 -1.81 -9.55 -5.04
C MET A 56 -1.41 -9.07 -6.43
N ARG A 57 -2.18 -9.42 -7.47
CA ARG A 57 -1.95 -8.96 -8.84
C ARG A 57 -2.11 -7.45 -8.96
N LEU A 58 -3.15 -6.91 -8.33
CA LEU A 58 -3.47 -5.49 -8.34
C LEU A 58 -2.42 -4.68 -7.56
N PHE A 59 -2.06 -5.13 -6.38
CA PHE A 59 -0.98 -4.54 -5.57
C PHE A 59 0.33 -4.51 -6.34
N LYS A 60 0.71 -5.61 -6.99
CA LYS A 60 1.92 -5.65 -7.83
C LYS A 60 1.83 -4.69 -9.01
N LYS A 61 0.67 -4.61 -9.66
CA LYS A 61 0.46 -3.68 -10.77
C LYS A 61 0.61 -2.21 -10.33
N THR A 62 0.07 -1.86 -9.16
CA THR A 62 0.07 -0.48 -8.66
C THR A 62 1.40 -0.09 -8.00
N THR A 63 2.11 -1.01 -7.35
CA THR A 63 3.32 -0.72 -6.56
C THR A 63 4.62 -1.19 -7.21
N GLY A 64 4.55 -2.01 -8.26
CA GLY A 64 5.70 -2.62 -8.93
C GLY A 64 6.24 -3.90 -8.26
N THR A 65 5.80 -4.24 -7.05
CA THR A 65 6.34 -5.38 -6.26
C THR A 65 5.23 -6.20 -5.59
N THR A 66 5.52 -7.44 -5.19
CA THR A 66 4.52 -8.26 -4.49
C THR A 66 4.36 -7.81 -3.03
N PRO A 67 3.21 -8.04 -2.37
CA PRO A 67 3.01 -7.67 -0.96
C PRO A 67 4.10 -8.23 -0.03
N SER A 68 4.48 -9.50 -0.22
CA SER A 68 5.53 -10.15 0.58
C SER A 68 6.90 -9.52 0.35
N LYS A 69 7.23 -9.18 -0.90
CA LYS A 69 8.50 -8.51 -1.22
C LYS A 69 8.53 -7.08 -0.69
N TYR A 70 7.43 -6.35 -0.80
CA TYR A 70 7.27 -5.01 -0.21
C TYR A 70 7.55 -5.01 1.30
N ARG A 71 6.99 -5.98 2.04
CA ARG A 71 7.26 -6.14 3.49
C ARG A 71 8.74 -6.37 3.77
N LEU A 72 9.37 -7.26 3.00
CA LEU A 72 10.78 -7.57 3.18
C LEU A 72 11.67 -6.36 2.92
N GLU A 73 11.44 -5.66 1.81
CA GLU A 73 12.17 -4.44 1.43
C GLU A 73 12.02 -3.37 2.50
N PHE A 74 10.80 -3.14 3.00
CA PHE A 74 10.56 -2.20 4.08
C PHE A 74 11.31 -2.58 5.36
N ALA A 75 11.30 -3.86 5.75
CA ALA A 75 12.02 -4.33 6.92
C ALA A 75 13.55 -4.17 6.79
N ILE A 76 14.10 -4.33 5.59
CA ILE A 76 15.53 -4.09 5.31
C ILE A 76 15.84 -2.59 5.44
N MET A 77 15.04 -1.74 4.79
CA MET A 77 15.24 -0.28 4.84
C MET A 77 15.15 0.27 6.26
N GLN A 78 14.24 -0.24 7.11
CA GLN A 78 14.16 0.18 8.52
C GLN A 78 15.44 -0.18 9.29
N LYS A 79 15.97 -1.40 9.08
CA LYS A 79 17.22 -1.82 9.70
C LYS A 79 18.42 -0.98 9.23
N GLU A 80 18.49 -0.65 7.94
CA GLU A 80 19.55 0.22 7.41
C GLU A 80 19.49 1.62 8.03
N LEU A 81 18.29 2.18 8.16
CA LEU A 81 18.09 3.48 8.80
C LEU A 81 18.46 3.45 10.28
N GLU A 82 18.12 2.39 11.00
CA GLU A 82 18.52 2.18 12.39
C GLU A 82 20.05 2.06 12.50
N ASN A 83 20.68 1.20 11.71
CA ASN A 83 22.13 0.99 11.71
C ASN A 83 22.92 2.27 11.38
N SER A 84 22.42 3.10 10.46
CA SER A 84 23.01 4.40 10.13
C SER A 84 23.02 5.37 11.31
N LYS A 85 22.00 5.33 12.18
CA LYS A 85 21.95 6.15 13.42
C LYS A 85 23.02 5.73 14.44
N PHE A 86 23.49 4.48 14.40
CA PHE A 86 24.52 3.97 15.30
C PHE A 86 25.95 4.09 14.76
N GLN A 87 26.13 4.42 13.48
CA GLN A 87 27.46 4.60 12.85
C GLN A 87 28.02 6.02 12.91
N ASN A 88 27.39 6.95 13.64
CA ASN A 88 27.98 8.27 13.90
C ASN A 88 28.51 8.40 15.35
N PRO A 89 29.77 8.03 15.63
CA PRO A 89 30.41 8.30 16.92
C PRO A 89 30.82 9.78 17.10
N PHE A 90 30.49 10.67 16.15
CA PHE A 90 30.73 12.11 16.24
C PHE A 90 29.42 12.90 16.21
N CYS A 91 28.67 12.81 17.31
CA CYS A 91 27.99 13.99 17.83
C CYS A 91 28.92 14.59 18.90
N LEU A 92 29.72 15.58 18.49
CA LEU A 92 30.28 16.62 19.35
C LEU A 92 29.62 17.94 18.95
#